data_AF-A0A352CGN3-F1
#
_entry.id   AF-A0A352CGN3-F1
#
_cell.length_a   1.000
_cell.length_b   1.000
_cell.length_c   1.000
_cell.angle_alpha   90.00
_cell.angle_beta   90.00
_cell.angle_gamma   90.00
#
_symmetry.space_group_name_H-M   'P 1'
#
loop_
_entity.id
_entity.type
_entity.pdbx_description
1 polymer ?
#
loop_
_entity_poly.entity_id
_entity_poly.type
_entity_poly.pdbx_seq_one_letter_code
_entity_poly.pdbx_strand_id
1 'polypeptide(L)'
;MKKSQLFFLILFVLLADQALKIWIKTTYPTGEVVRVFGFDWFRIHFIENSGMAWGWQWGNETGKVILTLFRLAAVVGGTWYLLKFIREKYSKGFLICAGLIYAGAAGNL
;
A
#
# COMPACT_ATOMS: atom_id res chain seq x y z
N MET A 1 -12.01 17.64 7.36
CA MET A 1 -10.53 17.75 7.17
C MET A 1 -10.31 18.56 5.91
N LYS A 2 -9.29 19.41 5.80
CA LYS A 2 -9.01 20.10 4.53
C LYS A 2 -8.49 19.08 3.51
N LYS A 3 -8.84 19.26 2.22
CA LYS A 3 -8.35 18.39 1.12
C LYS A 3 -6.83 18.24 1.13
N SER A 4 -6.13 19.34 1.38
CA SER A 4 -4.65 19.36 1.48
C SER A 4 -4.12 18.45 2.58
N GLN A 5 -4.76 18.41 3.75
CA GLN A 5 -4.32 17.56 4.86
C GLN A 5 -4.42 16.08 4.51
N LEU A 6 -5.52 15.68 3.86
CA LEU A 6 -5.68 14.30 3.38
C LEU A 6 -4.66 13.96 2.31
N PHE A 7 -4.42 14.88 1.37
CA PHE A 7 -3.43 14.71 0.32
C PHE A 7 -2.02 14.52 0.89
N PHE A 8 -1.60 15.37 1.84
CA PHE A 8 -0.29 15.24 2.47
C PHE A 8 -0.16 13.96 3.29
N LEU A 9 -1.22 13.50 3.95
CA LEU A 9 -1.22 12.21 4.63
C LEU A 9 -0.96 11.06 3.64
N ILE A 10 -1.71 11.03 2.53
CA ILE A 10 -1.54 10.00 1.48
C ILE A 10 -0.14 10.06 0.88
N LEU A 11 0.34 11.26 0.53
CA LEU A 11 1.65 11.47 -0.05
C LEU A 11 2.77 11.01 0.90
N PHE A 12 2.66 11.36 2.18
CA PHE A 12 3.64 10.93 3.19
C PHE A 12 3.71 9.41 3.30
N VAL A 13 2.56 8.72 3.37
CA VAL A 13 2.51 7.26 3.44
C VAL A 13 3.09 6.62 2.19
N LEU A 14 2.77 7.14 1.00
CA LEU A 14 3.33 6.64 -0.26
C LEU A 14 4.85 6.82 -0.33
N LEU A 15 5.36 7.98 0.06
CA LEU A 15 6.81 8.23 0.08
C LEU A 15 7.51 7.29 1.07
N ALA A 16 6.95 7.10 2.26
CA ALA A 16 7.50 6.18 3.25
C ALA A 16 7.49 4.72 2.76
N ASP A 17 6.39 4.26 2.15
CA ASP A 17 6.25 2.92 1.59
C ASP A 17 7.28 2.67 0.47
N GLN A 18 7.37 3.57 -0.51
CA GLN A 18 8.28 3.42 -1.63
C GLN A 18 9.74 3.55 -1.21
N ALA A 19 10.07 4.49 -0.32
CA ALA A 19 11.43 4.62 0.21
C ALA A 19 11.87 3.36 0.96
N LEU A 20 11.00 2.78 1.80
CA LEU A 20 11.29 1.55 2.52
C LEU A 20 11.46 0.36 1.57
N LYS A 21 10.59 0.22 0.56
CA LYS A 21 10.69 -0.83 -0.47
C LYS A 21 12.00 -0.74 -1.25
N ILE A 22 12.37 0.46 -1.70
CA ILE A 22 13.61 0.71 -2.44
C ILE A 22 14.83 0.41 -1.57
N TRP A 23 14.83 0.89 -0.33
CA TRP A 23 15.93 0.67 0.61
C TRP A 23 16.14 -0.83 0.87
N ILE A 24 15.09 -1.59 1.19
CA ILE A 24 15.20 -3.03 1.43
C ILE A 24 15.70 -3.76 0.18
N LYS A 25 15.11 -3.47 -0.99
CA LYS A 25 15.43 -4.14 -2.25
C LYS A 25 16.86 -3.90 -2.74
N THR A 26 17.43 -2.73 -2.43
CA THR A 26 18.78 -2.35 -2.86
C THR A 26 19.88 -2.70 -1.86
N THR A 27 19.52 -2.89 -0.59
CA THR A 27 20.50 -3.10 0.49
C THR A 27 20.68 -4.58 0.84
N TYR A 28 19.65 -5.41 0.64
CA TYR A 28 19.66 -6.78 1.17
C TYR A 28 19.30 -7.84 0.12
N PRO A 29 19.88 -9.05 0.23
CA PRO A 29 19.42 -10.20 -0.53
C PRO A 29 18.05 -10.67 -0.04
N THR A 30 17.36 -11.46 -0.87
CA THR A 30 16.09 -12.11 -0.49
C THR A 30 16.29 -13.05 0.70
N GLY A 31 15.38 -13.01 1.69
CA GLY A 31 15.46 -13.82 2.91
C GLY A 31 15.41 -12.99 4.20
N GLU A 32 15.90 -13.57 5.30
CA GLU A 32 15.99 -12.88 6.59
C GLU A 32 17.03 -11.77 6.51
N VAL A 33 16.61 -10.54 6.80
CA VAL A 33 17.44 -9.33 6.70
C VAL A 33 18.04 -8.98 8.05
N VAL A 34 17.20 -8.80 9.07
CA VAL A 34 17.65 -8.42 10.40
C VAL A 34 16.63 -8.79 11.47
N ARG A 35 17.13 -9.16 12.65
CA ARG A 35 16.35 -9.27 13.90
C ARG A 35 16.42 -7.93 14.61
N VAL A 36 15.30 -7.21 14.65
CA VAL A 36 15.26 -5.85 15.17
C VAL A 36 15.48 -5.88 16.67
N PHE A 37 16.50 -5.14 17.15
CA PHE A 37 16.97 -5.17 18.55
C PHE A 37 17.33 -6.56 19.09
N GLY A 38 17.60 -7.54 18.20
CA GLY A 38 17.88 -8.92 18.60
C GLY A 38 16.65 -9.74 19.01
N PHE A 39 15.42 -9.23 18.82
CA PHE A 39 14.20 -9.95 19.17
C PHE A 39 13.77 -10.96 18.09
N ASP A 40 13.51 -12.21 18.46
CA ASP A 40 13.08 -13.26 17.53
C ASP A 40 11.67 -13.05 16.94
N TRP A 41 10.81 -12.24 17.58
CA TRP A 41 9.46 -11.97 17.10
C TRP A 41 9.38 -10.76 16.15
N PHE A 42 10.40 -9.90 16.12
CA PHE A 42 10.46 -8.75 15.23
C PHE A 42 11.60 -8.86 14.24
N ARG A 43 11.28 -9.38 13.05
CA ARG A 43 12.23 -9.61 11.97
C ARG A 43 11.85 -8.82 10.73
N ILE A 44 12.84 -8.23 10.08
CA ILE A 44 12.71 -7.76 8.71
C ILE A 44 13.08 -8.94 7.82
N HIS A 45 12.17 -9.31 6.93
CA HIS A 45 12.36 -10.41 5.99
C HIS A 45 11.99 -9.92 4.59
N PHE A 46 12.95 -9.90 3.68
CA PHE A 46 12.73 -9.46 2.32
C PHE A 46 12.12 -10.61 1.50
N ILE A 47 10.89 -10.40 1.02
CA ILE A 47 10.15 -11.33 0.17
C ILE A 47 9.53 -10.53 -0.97
N GLU A 48 9.66 -11.03 -2.20
CA GLU A 48 8.93 -10.51 -3.34
C GLU A 48 7.63 -11.28 -3.52
N ASN A 49 6.49 -10.61 -3.32
CA ASN A 49 5.18 -11.20 -3.52
C ASN A 49 4.64 -10.85 -4.92
N SER A 50 4.56 -11.84 -5.81
CA SER A 50 3.99 -11.68 -7.16
C SER A 50 2.46 -11.87 -7.21
N GLY A 51 1.81 -12.20 -6.09
CA GLY A 51 0.39 -12.51 -6.00
C GLY A 51 -0.41 -11.62 -5.03
N MET A 52 -1.57 -12.15 -4.60
CA MET A 52 -2.43 -11.58 -3.56
C MET A 52 -1.92 -11.94 -2.16
N ALA A 53 -2.68 -11.54 -1.13
CA ALA A 53 -2.48 -12.05 0.22
C ALA A 53 -2.50 -13.60 0.22
N TRP A 54 -1.76 -14.21 1.13
CA TRP A 54 -1.63 -15.68 1.25
C TRP A 54 -1.00 -16.38 0.04
N GLY A 55 -0.28 -15.64 -0.82
CA GLY A 55 0.40 -16.20 -1.98
C GLY A 55 -0.55 -16.65 -3.09
N TRP A 56 -1.82 -16.26 -3.04
CA TRP A 56 -2.79 -16.59 -4.07
C TRP A 56 -2.43 -15.94 -5.41
N GLN A 57 -2.40 -16.75 -6.47
CA GLN A 57 -2.17 -16.32 -7.85
C GLN A 57 -3.24 -16.97 -8.74
N TRP A 58 -3.96 -16.16 -9.52
CA TRP A 58 -5.02 -16.65 -10.41
C TRP A 58 -4.45 -17.15 -11.74
N GLY A 59 -3.84 -18.34 -11.74
CA GLY A 59 -3.15 -18.87 -12.92
C GLY A 59 -1.84 -18.14 -13.23
N ASN A 60 -1.26 -18.42 -14.40
CA ASN A 60 0.04 -17.89 -14.84
C ASN A 60 -0.05 -16.38 -15.18
N GLU A 61 0.62 -15.91 -16.25
CA GLU A 61 0.74 -14.48 -16.58
C GLU A 61 -0.60 -13.72 -16.67
N THR A 62 -1.67 -14.36 -17.14
CA THR A 62 -3.01 -13.76 -17.21
C THR A 62 -3.54 -13.34 -15.84
N GLY A 63 -3.25 -14.13 -14.79
CA GLY A 63 -3.65 -13.83 -13.41
C GLY A 63 -3.02 -12.57 -12.87
N LYS A 64 -1.73 -12.39 -13.16
CA LYS A 64 -0.99 -11.19 -12.76
C LYS A 64 -1.57 -9.94 -13.42
N VAL A 65 -1.89 -10.02 -14.72
CA VAL A 65 -2.50 -8.91 -15.45
C VAL A 65 -3.87 -8.54 -14.87
N ILE A 66 -4.73 -9.53 -14.63
CA ILE A 66 -6.04 -9.30 -14.00
C ILE A 66 -5.87 -8.65 -12.63
N LEU A 67 -4.91 -9.12 -11.82
CA LEU A 67 -4.66 -8.57 -10.51
C LEU A 67 -4.19 -7.11 -10.56
N THR A 68 -3.28 -6.77 -11.48
CA THR A 68 -2.84 -5.38 -11.69
C THR A 68 -3.99 -4.49 -12.15
N LEU A 69 -4.82 -4.96 -13.08
CA LEU A 69 -6.01 -4.23 -13.53
C LEU A 69 -7.03 -4.03 -12.42
N PHE A 70 -7.22 -5.04 -11.56
CA PHE A 70 -8.08 -4.92 -10.39
C PHE A 70 -7.56 -3.86 -9.40
N ARG A 71 -6.24 -3.84 -9.12
CA ARG A 71 -5.62 -2.81 -8.28
C ARG A 71 -5.80 -1.43 -8.88
N LEU A 72 -5.62 -1.28 -10.20
CA LEU A 72 -5.84 -0.03 -10.90
C LEU A 72 -7.29 0.45 -10.75
N ALA A 73 -8.26 -0.44 -10.97
CA ALA A 73 -9.67 -0.13 -10.80
C ALA A 73 -9.98 0.28 -9.34
N ALA A 74 -9.38 -0.39 -8.36
CA ALA A 74 -9.52 -0.04 -6.95
C ALA A 74 -8.96 1.36 -6.63
N VAL A 75 -7.83 1.76 -7.22
CA VAL A 75 -7.26 3.11 -7.06
C VAL A 75 -8.15 4.15 -7.74
N VAL A 76 -8.64 3.90 -8.96
CA VAL A 76 -9.56 4.82 -9.65
C VAL A 76 -10.85 5.01 -8.84
N GLY A 77 -11.48 3.90 -8.42
CA GLY A 77 -12.67 3.92 -7.58
C GLY A 77 -12.42 4.60 -6.23
N GLY A 78 -11.31 4.28 -5.57
CA GLY A 78 -10.90 4.88 -4.31
C GLY A 78 -10.73 6.40 -4.41
N THR A 79 -10.18 6.89 -5.53
CA THR A 79 -10.03 8.33 -5.80
C THR A 79 -11.40 9.00 -5.87
N TRP A 80 -12.34 8.40 -6.61
CA TRP A 80 -13.71 8.89 -6.72
C TRP A 80 -14.43 8.90 -5.36
N TYR A 81 -14.33 7.81 -4.59
CA TYR A 81 -14.94 7.71 -3.26
C TYR A 81 -14.35 8.73 -2.29
N LEU A 82 -13.03 8.92 -2.25
CA LEU A 82 -12.41 9.94 -1.40
C LEU A 82 -12.93 11.34 -1.74
N LEU A 83 -13.01 11.69 -3.04
CA LEU A 83 -13.58 12.97 -3.46
C LEU A 83 -15.04 13.11 -3.06
N LYS A 84 -15.84 12.03 -3.13
CA LYS A 84 -17.23 11.99 -2.68
C LYS A 84 -17.33 12.23 -1.17
N PHE A 85 -16.58 11.48 -0.35
CA PHE A 85 -16.60 11.61 1.12
C PHE A 85 -16.19 13.01 1.60
N ILE A 86 -15.25 13.64 0.90
CA ILE A 86 -14.86 15.03 1.20
C ILE A 86 -16.01 15.99 0.87
N ARG A 87 -16.67 15.83 -0.29
CA ARG A 87 -17.81 16.67 -0.68
C ARG A 87 -18.98 16.53 0.28
N GLU A 88 -19.24 15.30 0.73
CA GLU A 88 -20.30 14.97 1.69
C GLU A 88 -19.90 15.27 3.16
N LYS A 89 -18.72 15.86 3.39
CA LYS A 89 -18.25 16.33 4.71
C LYS A 89 -18.22 15.24 5.80
N TYR A 90 -17.75 14.04 5.46
CA TYR A 90 -17.59 12.94 6.41
C TYR A 90 -16.63 13.33 7.55
N SER A 91 -16.73 12.59 8.67
CA SER A 91 -15.92 12.84 9.86
C SER A 91 -14.41 12.79 9.55
N LYS A 92 -13.62 13.56 10.30
CA LYS A 92 -12.15 13.62 10.07
C LYS A 92 -11.51 12.24 10.22
N GLY A 93 -11.89 11.49 11.26
CA GLY A 93 -11.36 10.14 11.51
C GLY A 93 -11.66 9.19 10.36
N PHE A 94 -12.88 9.23 9.81
CA PHE A 94 -13.25 8.41 8.67
C PHE A 94 -12.38 8.73 7.44
N LEU A 95 -12.17 10.02 7.14
CA LEU A 95 -11.33 10.43 6.00
C LEU A 95 -9.86 10.00 6.18
N ILE A 96 -9.34 9.99 7.41
CA ILE A 96 -7.99 9.49 7.70
C ILE A 96 -7.92 8.00 7.39
N CYS A 97 -8.83 7.19 7.93
CA CYS A 97 -8.85 5.74 7.67
C CYS A 97 -8.99 5.43 6.18
N ALA A 98 -9.93 6.09 5.49
CA ALA A 98 -10.13 5.93 4.06
C ALA A 98 -8.88 6.34 3.25
N GLY A 99 -8.21 7.42 3.65
CA GLY A 99 -6.95 7.86 3.06
C GLY A 99 -5.81 6.86 3.22
N LEU A 100 -5.68 6.24 4.40
CA LEU A 100 -4.67 5.22 4.66
C LEU A 100 -4.90 3.96 3.82
N ILE A 101 -6.15 3.50 3.70
CA ILE A 101 -6.52 2.37 2.83
C ILE A 101 -6.16 2.69 1.38
N TYR A 102 -6.53 3.89 0.92
CA TYR A 102 -6.23 4.34 -0.44
C TYR A 102 -4.72 4.42 -0.70
N ALA A 103 -3.94 4.99 0.22
CA ALA A 103 -2.49 5.08 0.11
C ALA A 103 -1.85 3.68 0.01
N GLY A 104 -2.32 2.72 0.81
CA GLY A 104 -1.87 1.33 0.72
C GLY A 104 -2.23 0.66 -0.61
N ALA A 105 -3.43 0.92 -1.15
CA ALA A 105 -3.80 0.41 -2.47
C ALA A 105 -2.95 1.02 -3.59
N ALA A 106 -2.71 2.33 -3.55
CA ALA A 106 -1.91 3.03 -4.55
C ALA A 106 -0.41 2.67 -4.48
N GLY A 107 0.16 2.42 -3.29
CA GLY A 107 1.56 2.02 -3.14
C GLY A 107 1.85 0.57 -3.53
N ASN A 108 0.83 -0.28 -3.63
CA ASN A 108 0.93 -1.68 -4.05
C ASN A 108 0.42 -1.94 -5.48
N LEU A 109 -0.06 -0.90 -6.17
CA LEU A 109 -0.29 -0.92 -7.60
C LEU A 109 1.06 -0.97 -8.33
#